data_AF-A0A0F9RUR6-F1
#
_entry.id   AF-A0A0F9RUR6-F1
#
_cell.length_a   1.000
_cell.length_b   1.000
_cell.length_c   1.000
_cell.angle_alpha   90.00
_cell.angle_beta   90.00
_cell.angle_gamma   90.00
#
_symmetry.space_group_name_H-M   'P 1'
#
loop_
_entity.id
_entity.type
_entity.pdbx_description
1 polymer ?
#
loop_
_entity_poly.entity_id
_entity_poly.type
_entity_poly.pdbx_seq_one_letter_code
_entity_poly.pdbx_strand_id
1 'polypeptide(L)'
;MSQHKGKIAGIVVLLLIIFYAIAVYWSTEPSRFDVVANAKEQAQLRNEKIVTGYVTTSTLITVANTLLDKPGGYLSNDVIPPSIIMDDMPAWEYGALEMVRDLSLSMRKDFSRSQSQSTEHEALKKAQPQFNISSEAWAWPSAEGEYQKGIDYLMVYRGQIANEHERDSQFYARADNLRSWLKEAEKRLG
;
A
#
# COMPACT_ATOMS: atom_id res chain seq x y z
N MET A 1 23.06 43.88 19.79
CA MET A 1 22.20 42.69 20.01
C MET A 1 20.84 42.74 19.31
N SER A 2 20.24 43.91 19.01
CA SER A 2 18.90 44.01 18.38
C SER A 2 18.87 43.64 16.87
N GLN A 3 19.89 44.01 16.10
CA GLN A 3 19.90 43.79 14.64
C GLN A 3 19.89 42.32 14.20
N HIS A 4 20.44 41.41 15.01
CA HIS A 4 20.41 39.99 14.69
C HIS A 4 19.03 39.37 14.92
N LYS A 5 18.22 39.93 15.85
CA LYS A 5 16.87 39.42 16.15
C LYS A 5 15.92 39.56 14.97
N GLY A 6 15.96 40.68 14.25
CA GLY A 6 15.16 40.89 13.04
C GLY A 6 15.55 39.96 11.88
N LYS A 7 16.86 39.71 11.69
CA LYS A 7 17.35 38.76 10.67
C LYS A 7 16.96 37.32 11.00
N ILE A 8 17.10 36.92 12.27
CA ILE A 8 16.70 35.59 12.74
C ILE A 8 15.18 35.40 12.57
N ALA A 9 14.38 36.40 12.95
CA ALA A 9 12.92 36.36 12.77
C ALA A 9 12.54 36.22 11.28
N GLY A 10 13.21 36.96 10.39
CA GLY A 10 12.99 36.84 8.94
C GLY A 10 13.31 35.44 8.40
N ILE A 11 14.41 34.82 8.86
CA ILE A 11 14.78 33.44 8.48
C ILE A 11 13.74 32.44 8.97
N VAL A 12 13.30 32.56 10.23
CA VAL A 12 12.28 31.68 10.80
C VAL A 12 10.97 31.78 10.02
N VAL A 13 10.50 32.99 9.72
CA VAL A 13 9.28 33.19 8.92
C VAL A 13 9.43 32.57 7.53
N LEU A 14 10.57 32.75 6.87
CA LEU A 14 10.83 32.14 5.56
C LEU A 14 10.79 30.60 5.65
N LEU A 15 11.41 30.00 6.66
CA LEU A 15 11.38 28.55 6.88
C LEU A 15 9.95 28.05 7.11
N LEU A 16 9.14 28.77 7.89
CA LEU A 16 7.74 28.41 8.11
C LEU A 16 6.93 28.45 6.81
N ILE A 17 7.16 29.46 5.95
CA ILE A 17 6.51 29.54 4.63
C ILE A 17 6.92 28.36 3.75
N ILE A 18 8.20 27.98 3.76
CA ILE A 18 8.71 26.83 3.01
C ILE A 18 8.06 25.54 3.51
N PHE A 19 8.06 25.30 4.82
CA PHE A 19 7.45 24.11 5.42
C PHE A 19 5.94 24.05 5.16
N TYR A 20 5.24 25.18 5.23
CA TYR A 20 3.83 25.24 4.87
C TYR A 20 3.59 24.87 3.41
N ALA A 21 4.39 25.41 2.47
CA ALA A 21 4.27 25.08 1.05
C ALA A 21 4.53 23.59 0.77
N ILE A 22 5.52 22.99 1.44
CA ILE A 22 5.81 21.55 1.35
C ILE A 22 4.65 20.74 1.93
N ALA A 23 4.13 21.10 3.10
CA ALA A 23 3.00 20.41 3.74
C ALA A 23 1.75 20.43 2.85
N VAL A 24 1.44 21.57 2.22
CA VAL A 24 0.33 21.69 1.27
C VAL A 24 0.54 20.76 0.07
N TYR A 25 1.75 20.73 -0.49
CA TYR A 25 2.06 19.85 -1.62
C TYR A 25 1.93 18.37 -1.25
N TRP A 26 2.50 17.95 -0.11
CA TRP A 26 2.43 16.59 0.40
C TRP A 26 1.05 16.16 0.88
N SER A 27 0.13 17.11 1.14
CA SER A 27 -1.26 16.81 1.51
C SER A 27 -2.17 16.52 0.30
N THR A 28 -1.64 16.55 -0.92
CA THR A 28 -2.42 16.28 -2.13
C THR A 28 -2.73 14.78 -2.24
N GLU A 29 -4.01 14.40 -2.17
CA GLU A 29 -4.45 13.02 -2.33
C GLU A 29 -4.07 12.46 -3.71
N PRO A 30 -3.55 11.21 -3.79
CA PRO A 30 -3.30 10.56 -5.06
C PRO A 30 -4.56 10.44 -5.94
N SER A 31 -4.39 10.59 -7.25
CA SER A 31 -5.50 10.48 -8.21
C SER A 31 -6.07 9.07 -8.27
N ARG A 32 -7.39 8.97 -8.44
CA ARG A 32 -8.06 7.70 -8.76
C ARG A 32 -7.57 7.16 -10.09
N PHE A 33 -7.53 5.84 -10.23
CA PHE A 33 -7.12 5.16 -11.45
C PHE A 33 -8.16 4.11 -11.88
N ASP A 34 -8.20 3.81 -13.17
CA ASP A 34 -8.99 2.70 -13.69
C ASP A 34 -8.23 1.38 -13.44
N VAL A 35 -8.79 0.55 -12.57
CA VAL A 35 -8.21 -0.72 -12.14
C VAL A 35 -8.04 -1.72 -13.30
N VAL A 36 -8.95 -1.71 -14.28
CA VAL A 36 -8.90 -2.62 -15.44
C VAL A 36 -7.88 -2.12 -16.45
N ALA A 37 -7.83 -0.81 -16.71
CA ALA A 37 -6.83 -0.23 -17.59
C ALA A 37 -5.41 -0.44 -17.04
N ASN A 38 -5.22 -0.16 -15.74
CA ASN A 38 -3.94 -0.40 -15.07
C ASN A 38 -3.51 -1.87 -15.16
N ALA A 39 -4.42 -2.81 -14.86
CA ALA A 39 -4.10 -4.23 -14.96
C ALA A 39 -3.75 -4.67 -16.40
N LYS A 40 -4.41 -4.10 -17.42
CA LYS A 40 -4.08 -4.37 -18.83
C LYS A 40 -2.69 -3.86 -19.21
N GLU A 41 -2.33 -2.66 -18.78
CA GLU A 41 -1.00 -2.09 -19.00
C GLU A 41 0.07 -2.95 -18.33
N GLN A 42 -0.13 -3.32 -17.06
CA GLN A 42 0.82 -4.18 -16.34
C GLN A 42 0.99 -5.56 -17.00
N ALA A 43 -0.10 -6.16 -17.47
CA ALA A 43 -0.07 -7.42 -18.20
C ALA A 43 0.71 -7.30 -19.52
N GLN A 44 0.53 -6.20 -20.26
CA GLN A 44 1.28 -5.94 -21.50
C GLN A 44 2.77 -5.75 -21.24
N LEU A 45 3.14 -4.93 -20.25
CA LEU A 45 4.54 -4.67 -19.88
C LEU A 45 5.28 -5.94 -19.46
N ARG A 46 4.57 -6.91 -18.87
CA ARG A 46 5.14 -8.15 -18.33
C ARG A 46 4.92 -9.36 -19.24
N ASN A 47 4.25 -9.20 -20.38
CA ASN A 47 3.83 -10.29 -21.25
C ASN A 47 3.05 -11.40 -20.50
N GLU A 48 2.19 -10.99 -19.58
CA GLU A 48 1.36 -11.87 -18.75
C GLU A 48 -0.09 -11.93 -19.28
N LYS A 49 -0.77 -13.05 -19.06
CA LYS A 49 -2.19 -13.18 -19.38
C LYS A 49 -3.03 -12.66 -18.20
N ILE A 50 -4.09 -11.90 -18.52
CA ILE A 50 -5.06 -11.46 -17.51
C ILE A 50 -5.95 -12.66 -17.17
N VAL A 51 -5.81 -13.16 -15.95
CA VAL A 51 -6.58 -14.27 -15.39
C VAL A 51 -7.44 -13.82 -14.21
N THR A 52 -8.29 -14.71 -13.70
CA THR A 52 -9.04 -14.48 -12.46
C THR A 52 -8.10 -14.06 -11.33
N GLY A 53 -8.42 -12.98 -10.63
CA GLY A 53 -7.59 -12.43 -9.55
C GLY A 53 -6.43 -11.52 -10.00
N TYR A 54 -6.12 -11.45 -11.29
CA TYR A 54 -5.04 -10.60 -11.80
C TYR A 54 -5.31 -9.11 -11.56
N VAL A 55 -6.55 -8.67 -11.83
CA VAL A 55 -6.97 -7.27 -11.62
C VAL A 55 -6.94 -6.92 -10.14
N THR A 56 -7.49 -7.77 -9.26
CA THR A 56 -7.49 -7.56 -7.80
C THR A 56 -6.07 -7.47 -7.26
N THR A 57 -5.20 -8.40 -7.63
CA THR A 57 -3.80 -8.41 -7.19
C THR A 57 -3.05 -7.18 -7.71
N SER A 58 -3.25 -6.80 -8.97
CA SER A 58 -2.62 -5.59 -9.56
C SER A 58 -3.10 -4.32 -8.87
N THR A 59 -4.40 -4.23 -8.57
CA THR A 59 -4.97 -3.10 -7.84
C THR A 59 -4.33 -2.96 -6.46
N LEU A 60 -4.21 -4.07 -5.72
CA LEU A 60 -3.57 -4.08 -4.41
C LEU A 60 -2.09 -3.65 -4.49
N ILE A 61 -1.35 -4.14 -5.48
CA ILE A 61 0.04 -3.72 -5.75
C ILE A 61 0.11 -2.21 -6.03
N THR A 62 -0.78 -1.69 -6.87
CA THR A 62 -0.79 -0.26 -7.22
C THR A 62 -1.14 0.62 -6.02
N VAL A 63 -2.12 0.23 -5.19
CA VAL A 63 -2.45 0.95 -3.96
C VAL A 63 -1.25 0.96 -3.01
N ALA A 64 -0.62 -0.20 -2.79
CA ALA A 64 0.52 -0.32 -1.90
C ALA A 64 1.76 0.45 -2.41
N ASN A 65 2.02 0.47 -3.73
CA ASN A 65 3.04 1.35 -4.31
C ASN A 65 2.68 2.83 -4.13
N THR A 66 1.41 3.20 -4.36
CA THR A 66 0.95 4.59 -4.19
C THR A 66 1.13 5.07 -2.75
N LEU A 67 0.96 4.19 -1.77
CA LEU A 67 1.23 4.48 -0.36
C LEU A 67 2.70 4.92 -0.14
N LEU A 68 3.65 4.32 -0.85
CA LEU A 68 5.08 4.59 -0.74
C LEU A 68 5.54 5.74 -1.66
N ASP A 69 4.97 5.85 -2.85
CA ASP A 69 5.48 6.70 -3.95
C ASP A 69 4.77 8.06 -4.07
N LYS A 70 3.72 8.31 -3.28
CA LYS A 70 2.99 9.58 -3.30
C LYS A 70 3.90 10.78 -2.95
N PRO A 71 3.49 12.03 -3.23
CA PRO A 71 4.27 13.21 -2.85
C PRO A 71 4.67 13.19 -1.36
N GLY A 72 5.97 13.29 -1.10
CA GLY A 72 6.54 13.22 0.24
C GLY A 72 6.95 11.81 0.69
N GLY A 73 6.64 10.77 -0.07
CA GLY A 73 6.88 9.39 0.35
C GLY A 73 5.88 8.94 1.41
N TYR A 74 6.27 7.95 2.22
CA TYR A 74 5.48 7.51 3.36
C TYR A 74 5.79 8.38 4.60
N LEU A 75 4.79 9.10 5.11
CA LEU A 75 4.98 10.17 6.09
C LEU A 75 4.65 9.73 7.52
N SER A 76 3.89 8.66 7.71
CA SER A 76 3.42 8.21 9.05
C SER A 76 4.55 7.82 10.00
N ASN A 77 5.74 7.49 9.51
CA ASN A 77 6.92 7.19 10.32
C ASN A 77 7.99 8.30 10.29
N ASP A 78 7.70 9.45 9.68
CA ASP A 78 8.65 10.54 9.61
C ASP A 78 8.90 11.19 10.97
N VAL A 79 10.15 11.63 11.17
CA VAL A 79 10.61 12.27 12.42
C VAL A 79 11.08 13.72 12.19
N ILE A 80 10.84 14.29 11.02
CA ILE A 80 11.31 15.63 10.63
C ILE A 80 10.15 16.54 10.16
N PRO A 81 10.25 17.88 10.30
CA PRO A 81 9.29 18.80 9.69
C PRO A 81 9.35 18.80 8.15
N PRO A 82 8.23 19.04 7.45
CA PRO A 82 6.91 19.39 8.00
C PRO A 82 6.02 18.19 8.39
N SER A 83 6.39 16.95 8.10
CA SER A 83 5.50 15.79 8.28
C SER A 83 5.02 15.57 9.71
N ILE A 84 5.85 15.87 10.72
CA ILE A 84 5.47 15.78 12.15
C ILE A 84 4.30 16.69 12.57
N ILE A 85 3.92 17.69 11.77
CA ILE A 85 2.78 18.59 12.04
C ILE A 85 1.63 18.40 11.04
N MET A 86 1.69 17.38 10.19
CA MET A 86 0.65 17.02 9.23
C MET A 86 -0.24 15.92 9.82
N ASP A 87 -1.55 15.99 9.58
CA ASP A 87 -2.54 15.02 10.05
C ASP A 87 -3.29 14.34 8.91
N ASP A 88 -3.70 15.10 7.90
CA ASP A 88 -4.53 14.61 6.80
C ASP A 88 -3.88 13.44 6.03
N MET A 89 -2.63 13.61 5.58
CA MET A 89 -1.96 12.60 4.77
C MET A 89 -1.58 11.34 5.57
N PRO A 90 -1.02 11.42 6.80
CA PRO A 90 -0.85 10.25 7.65
C PRO A 90 -2.17 9.50 7.96
N ALA A 91 -3.28 10.22 8.14
CA ALA A 91 -4.60 9.59 8.32
C ALA A 91 -5.07 8.84 7.06
N TRP A 92 -4.85 9.43 5.87
CA TRP A 92 -5.10 8.76 4.60
C TRP A 92 -4.23 7.51 4.42
N GLU A 93 -2.93 7.60 4.76
CA GLU A 93 -1.99 6.47 4.70
C GLU A 93 -2.45 5.31 5.56
N TYR A 94 -2.88 5.59 6.80
CA TYR A 94 -3.40 4.57 7.70
C TYR A 94 -4.64 3.87 7.12
N GLY A 95 -5.58 4.63 6.54
CA GLY A 95 -6.76 4.06 5.88
C GLY A 95 -6.42 3.16 4.69
N ALA A 96 -5.51 3.61 3.82
CA ALA A 96 -5.04 2.83 2.69
C ALA A 96 -4.28 1.56 3.14
N LEU A 97 -3.45 1.68 4.17
CA LEU A 97 -2.68 0.57 4.74
C LEU A 97 -3.59 -0.49 5.37
N GLU A 98 -4.62 -0.12 6.12
CA GLU A 98 -5.58 -1.09 6.67
C GLU A 98 -6.31 -1.85 5.55
N MET A 99 -6.69 -1.17 4.46
CA MET A 99 -7.26 -1.83 3.28
C MET A 99 -6.27 -2.82 2.64
N VAL A 100 -4.99 -2.47 2.55
CA VAL A 100 -3.92 -3.37 2.08
C VAL A 100 -3.76 -4.59 2.99
N ARG A 101 -3.75 -4.37 4.32
CA ARG A 101 -3.66 -5.43 5.34
C ARG A 101 -4.82 -6.42 5.23
N ASP A 102 -6.03 -5.93 5.08
CA ASP A 102 -7.22 -6.77 5.00
C ASP A 102 -7.28 -7.56 3.71
N LEU A 103 -7.11 -6.90 2.57
CA LEU A 103 -7.20 -7.58 1.29
C LEU A 103 -6.06 -8.60 1.15
N SER A 104 -4.84 -8.28 1.60
CA SER A 104 -3.74 -9.26 1.61
C SER A 104 -4.03 -10.45 2.54
N LEU A 105 -4.67 -10.22 3.69
CA LEU A 105 -5.10 -11.27 4.61
C LEU A 105 -6.17 -12.17 3.98
N SER A 106 -7.20 -11.59 3.37
CA SER A 106 -8.25 -12.32 2.66
C SER A 106 -7.70 -13.07 1.44
N MET A 107 -6.72 -12.50 0.73
CA MET A 107 -6.03 -13.20 -0.36
C MET A 107 -5.28 -14.43 0.14
N ARG A 108 -4.54 -14.30 1.25
CA ARG A 108 -3.82 -15.42 1.86
C ARG A 108 -4.76 -16.50 2.39
N LYS A 109 -5.83 -16.12 3.10
CA LYS A 109 -6.72 -17.07 3.79
C LYS A 109 -7.76 -17.69 2.86
N ASP A 110 -8.36 -16.90 1.98
CA ASP A 110 -9.59 -17.27 1.29
C ASP A 110 -9.39 -17.32 -0.24
N PHE A 111 -8.82 -16.28 -0.86
CA PHE A 111 -8.78 -16.21 -2.33
C PHE A 111 -7.70 -17.07 -2.98
N SER A 112 -6.68 -17.52 -2.27
CA SER A 112 -5.62 -18.38 -2.85
C SER A 112 -5.80 -19.88 -2.58
N ARG A 113 -6.89 -20.27 -1.91
CA ARG A 113 -7.13 -21.65 -1.46
C ARG A 113 -8.45 -22.21 -1.99
N SER A 114 -8.41 -23.45 -2.45
CA SER A 114 -9.65 -24.22 -2.66
C SER A 114 -10.20 -24.72 -1.32
N GLN A 115 -11.50 -25.01 -1.26
CA GLN A 115 -12.18 -25.45 -0.05
C GLN A 115 -11.58 -26.73 0.56
N SER A 116 -10.99 -27.61 -0.27
CA SER A 116 -10.34 -28.85 0.16
C SER A 116 -8.83 -28.71 0.39
N GLN A 117 -8.21 -27.58 0.06
CA GLN A 117 -6.79 -27.35 0.25
C GLN A 117 -6.51 -26.52 1.51
N SER A 118 -5.69 -27.10 2.38
CA SER A 118 -5.28 -26.46 3.64
C SER A 118 -4.07 -25.53 3.48
N THR A 119 -3.36 -25.60 2.36
CA THR A 119 -2.08 -24.90 2.16
C THR A 119 -2.28 -23.54 1.53
N GLU A 120 -1.84 -22.50 2.23
CA GLU A 120 -1.79 -21.12 1.73
C GLU A 120 -0.71 -20.97 0.64
N HIS A 121 -0.90 -20.02 -0.28
CA HIS A 121 0.09 -19.72 -1.30
C HIS A 121 1.34 -19.07 -0.68
N GLU A 122 2.53 -19.62 -0.94
CA GLU A 122 3.78 -19.23 -0.26
C GLU A 122 4.14 -17.74 -0.42
N ALA A 123 3.90 -17.14 -1.59
CA ALA A 123 4.13 -15.71 -1.78
C ALA A 123 3.21 -14.85 -0.88
N LEU A 124 1.92 -15.20 -0.74
CA LEU A 124 0.98 -14.45 0.10
C LEU A 124 1.24 -14.66 1.59
N LYS A 125 1.70 -15.86 1.96
CA LYS A 125 2.17 -16.18 3.32
C LYS A 125 3.36 -15.30 3.73
N LYS A 126 4.23 -14.95 2.78
CA LYS A 126 5.34 -14.01 3.00
C LYS A 126 4.92 -12.55 2.90
N ALA A 127 4.00 -12.19 2.00
CA ALA A 127 3.56 -10.81 1.80
C ALA A 127 2.80 -10.24 3.01
N GLN A 128 1.80 -10.98 3.52
CA GLN A 128 0.86 -10.49 4.51
C GLN A 128 1.53 -10.00 5.82
N PRO A 129 2.51 -10.72 6.40
CA PRO A 129 3.21 -10.24 7.59
C PRO A 129 3.97 -8.93 7.38
N GLN A 130 4.44 -8.65 6.16
CA GLN A 130 5.22 -7.45 5.87
C GLN A 130 4.37 -6.19 5.99
N PHE A 131 3.09 -6.25 5.58
CA PHE A 131 2.15 -5.15 5.77
C PHE A 131 1.75 -4.94 7.24
N ASN A 132 2.03 -5.91 8.12
CA ASN A 132 1.67 -5.85 9.54
C ASN A 132 2.77 -5.26 10.44
N ILE A 133 3.93 -4.84 9.89
CA ILE A 133 4.87 -4.02 10.68
C ILE A 133 4.17 -2.72 11.09
N SER A 134 4.56 -2.17 12.26
CA SER A 134 4.03 -0.89 12.74
C SER A 134 4.13 0.18 11.66
N SER A 135 3.05 0.94 11.46
CA SER A 135 3.00 2.06 10.52
C SER A 135 3.94 3.20 10.89
N GLU A 136 4.40 3.24 12.14
CA GLU A 136 5.29 4.27 12.68
C GLU A 136 6.76 3.78 12.77
N ALA A 137 7.06 2.59 12.24
CA ALA A 137 8.41 2.04 12.27
C ALA A 137 9.36 2.83 11.34
N TRP A 138 10.12 3.76 11.92
CA TRP A 138 11.09 4.60 11.21
C TRP A 138 12.45 3.91 11.00
N ALA A 139 12.85 3.04 11.93
CA ALA A 139 14.15 2.35 11.94
C ALA A 139 14.01 0.86 11.61
N TRP A 140 15.14 0.19 11.32
CA TRP A 140 15.15 -1.19 10.83
C TRP A 140 14.48 -2.20 11.80
N PRO A 141 13.53 -3.03 11.34
CA PRO A 141 12.92 -3.00 10.00
C PRO A 141 11.95 -1.82 9.83
N SER A 142 12.17 -0.98 8.81
CA SER A 142 11.34 0.20 8.55
C SER A 142 10.02 -0.20 7.88
N ALA A 143 8.98 0.60 8.11
CA ALA A 143 7.65 0.41 7.51
C ALA A 143 7.74 0.31 5.98
N GLU A 144 8.36 1.30 5.33
CA GLU A 144 8.57 1.35 3.88
C GLU A 144 9.30 0.11 3.34
N GLY A 145 10.38 -0.30 4.03
CA GLY A 145 11.20 -1.43 3.59
C GLY A 145 10.45 -2.76 3.66
N GLU A 146 9.65 -2.98 4.70
CA GLU A 146 8.80 -4.17 4.78
C GLU A 146 7.63 -4.07 3.80
N TYR A 147 6.96 -2.92 3.66
CA TYR A 147 5.88 -2.75 2.70
C TYR A 147 6.33 -3.03 1.27
N GLN A 148 7.53 -2.58 0.88
CA GLN A 148 8.13 -2.91 -0.41
C GLN A 148 8.32 -4.42 -0.59
N LYS A 149 8.85 -5.14 0.42
CA LYS A 149 8.94 -6.60 0.36
C LYS A 149 7.56 -7.26 0.21
N GLY A 150 6.55 -6.73 0.89
CA GLY A 150 5.16 -7.16 0.74
C GLY A 150 4.67 -7.02 -0.70
N ILE A 151 4.93 -5.88 -1.33
CA ILE A 151 4.62 -5.59 -2.74
C ILE A 151 5.35 -6.57 -3.67
N ASP A 152 6.64 -6.80 -3.45
CA ASP A 152 7.43 -7.72 -4.27
C ASP A 152 6.84 -9.14 -4.24
N TYR A 153 6.42 -9.61 -3.06
CA TYR A 153 5.74 -10.89 -2.95
C TYR A 153 4.35 -10.92 -3.61
N LEU A 154 3.60 -9.82 -3.59
CA LEU A 154 2.35 -9.72 -4.36
C LEU A 154 2.61 -9.79 -5.87
N MET A 155 3.69 -9.17 -6.36
CA MET A 155 4.10 -9.27 -7.77
C MET A 155 4.46 -10.70 -8.16
N VAL A 156 5.15 -11.44 -7.27
CA VAL A 156 5.42 -12.88 -7.45
C VAL A 156 4.10 -13.66 -7.55
N TYR A 157 3.17 -13.46 -6.60
CA TYR A 157 1.85 -14.11 -6.64
C TYR A 157 1.11 -13.83 -7.95
N ARG A 158 1.05 -12.56 -8.38
CA ARG A 158 0.42 -12.15 -9.64
C ARG A 158 1.01 -12.88 -10.84
N GLY A 159 2.34 -12.93 -10.92
CA GLY A 159 3.04 -13.61 -12.01
C GLY A 159 2.76 -15.11 -12.03
N GLN A 160 2.71 -15.74 -10.86
CA GLN A 160 2.44 -17.18 -10.75
C GLN A 160 1.01 -17.54 -11.14
N ILE A 161 -0.02 -16.79 -10.72
CA ILE A 161 -1.40 -17.06 -11.16
C ILE A 161 -1.58 -16.86 -12.67
N ALA A 162 -0.80 -15.96 -13.29
CA ALA A 162 -0.83 -15.71 -14.73
C ALA A 162 -0.04 -16.75 -15.55
N ASN A 163 0.76 -17.60 -14.91
CA ASN A 163 1.60 -18.59 -15.58
C ASN A 163 0.83 -19.91 -15.78
N GLU A 164 0.58 -20.27 -17.04
CA GLU A 164 -0.14 -21.50 -17.41
C GLU A 164 0.58 -22.80 -17.01
N HIS A 165 1.89 -22.71 -16.74
CA HIS A 165 2.68 -23.84 -16.26
C HIS A 165 2.61 -24.01 -14.72
N GLU A 166 2.19 -22.99 -13.98
CA GLU A 166 2.05 -23.01 -12.52
C GLU A 166 0.61 -23.33 -12.12
N ARG A 167 0.25 -24.61 -12.19
CA ARG A 167 -1.13 -25.06 -11.93
C ARG A 167 -1.56 -24.92 -10.47
N ASP A 168 -0.59 -24.88 -9.55
CA ASP A 168 -0.85 -24.82 -8.11
C ASP A 168 -1.11 -23.40 -7.60
N SER A 169 -0.88 -22.38 -8.43
CA SER A 169 -1.16 -20.97 -8.13
C SER A 169 -2.50 -20.55 -8.74
N GLN A 170 -3.53 -20.38 -7.91
CA GLN A 170 -4.87 -20.04 -8.36
C GLN A 170 -5.51 -18.94 -7.50
N PHE A 171 -6.39 -18.15 -8.12
CA PHE A 171 -7.29 -17.25 -7.42
C PHE A 171 -8.74 -17.79 -7.50
N TYR A 172 -9.32 -18.11 -6.36
CA TYR A 172 -10.65 -18.68 -6.22
C TYR A 172 -11.70 -17.57 -6.01
N ALA A 173 -12.31 -17.11 -7.10
CA ALA A 173 -13.37 -16.09 -7.12
C ALA A 173 -14.75 -16.64 -6.68
N ARG A 174 -14.80 -17.21 -5.47
CA ARG A 174 -16.03 -17.76 -4.88
C ARG A 174 -16.79 -16.70 -4.10
N ALA A 175 -18.12 -16.79 -4.09
CA ALA A 175 -18.98 -15.83 -3.42
C ALA A 175 -18.82 -15.83 -1.88
N ASP A 176 -18.51 -16.98 -1.28
CA ASP A 176 -18.23 -17.10 0.15
C ASP A 176 -16.92 -16.39 0.54
N ASN A 177 -15.87 -16.51 -0.28
CA ASN A 177 -14.61 -15.78 -0.12
C ASN A 177 -14.84 -14.25 -0.21
N LEU A 178 -15.59 -13.81 -1.23
CA LEU A 178 -15.94 -12.39 -1.39
C LEU A 178 -16.72 -11.86 -0.19
N ARG A 179 -17.73 -12.61 0.27
CA ARG A 179 -18.52 -12.25 1.46
C ARG A 179 -17.66 -12.19 2.72
N SER A 180 -16.71 -13.11 2.88
CA SER A 180 -15.77 -13.14 4.02
C SER A 180 -14.98 -11.83 4.08
N TRP A 181 -14.34 -11.45 2.96
CA TRP A 181 -13.60 -10.19 2.85
C TRP A 181 -14.49 -8.96 3.09
N LEU A 182 -15.68 -8.89 2.47
CA LEU A 182 -16.59 -7.76 2.66
C LEU A 182 -17.07 -7.59 4.11
N LYS A 183 -17.21 -8.69 4.86
CA LYS A 183 -17.53 -8.62 6.30
C LYS A 183 -16.39 -8.07 7.14
N GLU A 184 -15.14 -8.35 6.78
CA GLU A 184 -13.99 -7.75 7.46
C GLU A 184 -13.92 -6.25 7.16
N ALA A 185 -14.15 -5.86 5.89
CA ALA A 185 -14.25 -4.46 5.52
C ALA A 185 -15.39 -3.72 6.24
N GLU A 186 -16.58 -4.34 6.34
CA GLU A 186 -17.73 -3.81 7.09
C GLU A 186 -17.37 -3.52 8.55
N LYS A 187 -16.80 -4.51 9.27
CA LYS A 187 -16.42 -4.36 10.69
C LYS A 187 -15.46 -3.19 10.95
N ARG A 188 -14.65 -2.82 9.97
CA ARG A 188 -13.70 -1.70 10.10
C ARG A 188 -14.33 -0.34 9.86
N LEU A 189 -15.39 -0.29 9.06
CA LEU A 189 -16.11 0.95 8.79
C LEU A 189 -17.06 1.34 9.94
N GLY A 190 -17.36 0.40 10.85
CA GLY A 190 -18.24 0.60 12.01
C GLY A 190 -19.66 0.09 11.76
#